data_AF-A0A8T1XH06-F1
#
_entry.id   AF-A0A8T1XH06-F1
#
_cell.length_a   1.000
_cell.length_b   1.000
_cell.length_c   1.000
_cell.angle_alpha   90.00
_cell.angle_beta   90.00
_cell.angle_gamma   90.00
#
_symmetry.space_group_name_H-M   'P 1'
#
loop_
_entity.id
_entity.type
_entity.pdbx_description
1 polymer ?
#
loop_
_entity_poly.entity_id
_entity_poly.type
_entity_poly.pdbx_seq_one_letter_code
_entity_poly.pdbx_strand_id
1 'polypeptide(L)'
;MGVHPCDQRRSISDYQFLFPAVDFSLIESEEDKLWKADVRETIEELAARGKRFLNWLWTRKEKEIAIVTHSVFLFHTLNALQNECHPDVKKEICSHFANCELRSMVIVDRSMLGSDTWVTDYSGKIPKGSDLPSEAVVDDNNIKVE
;
A
#
# COMPACT_ATOMS: atom_id res chain seq x y z
N MET A 1 -5.21 10.31 7.24
CA MET A 1 -4.42 9.79 8.38
C MET A 1 -4.46 10.78 9.55
N GLY A 2 -4.05 10.36 10.75
CA GLY A 2 -4.06 11.17 11.97
C GLY A 2 -5.28 10.94 12.87
N VAL A 3 -5.18 11.40 14.12
CA VAL A 3 -6.14 11.22 15.23
C VAL A 3 -6.31 9.77 15.69
N HIS A 4 -6.63 8.86 14.78
CA HIS A 4 -6.86 7.46 15.12
C HIS A 4 -5.53 6.70 15.24
N PRO A 5 -5.20 6.11 16.40
CA PRO A 5 -3.95 5.37 16.57
C PRO A 5 -3.81 4.16 15.64
N CYS A 6 -4.91 3.57 15.19
CA CYS A 6 -4.89 2.47 14.21
C CYS A 6 -4.37 2.90 12.83
N ASP A 7 -4.38 4.20 12.54
CA ASP A 7 -3.85 4.75 11.28
C ASP A 7 -2.37 5.11 11.39
N GLN A 8 -1.74 4.93 12.57
CA GLN A 8 -0.33 5.19 12.79
C GLN A 8 0.48 3.94 12.46
N ARG A 9 1.38 4.05 11.48
CA ARG A 9 2.35 2.99 11.18
C ARG A 9 3.37 2.87 12.31
N ARG A 10 3.72 1.63 12.72
CA ARG A 10 4.87 1.36 13.62
C ARG A 10 6.20 1.70 12.95
N SER A 11 7.27 1.71 13.73
CA SER A 11 8.62 1.97 13.24
C SER A 11 9.04 0.99 12.13
N ILE A 12 10.00 1.37 11.29
CA ILE A 12 10.51 0.45 10.26
C ILE A 12 11.19 -0.75 10.93
N SER A 13 11.94 -0.53 12.01
CA SER A 13 12.68 -1.56 12.75
C SER A 13 11.74 -2.64 13.30
N ASP A 14 10.60 -2.24 13.85
CA ASP A 14 9.58 -3.17 14.35
C ASP A 14 9.05 -4.04 13.20
N TYR A 15 8.76 -3.44 12.06
CA TYR A 15 8.24 -4.17 10.91
C TYR A 15 9.28 -5.04 10.21
N GLN A 16 10.52 -4.60 10.12
CA GLN A 16 11.62 -5.41 9.58
C GLN A 16 11.87 -6.65 10.43
N PHE A 17 11.78 -6.51 11.76
CA PHE A 17 11.87 -7.63 12.68
C PHE A 17 10.73 -8.64 12.47
N LEU A 18 9.49 -8.16 12.31
CA LEU A 18 8.30 -9.01 12.13
C LEU A 18 8.20 -9.62 10.71
N PHE A 19 8.67 -8.88 9.69
CA PHE A 19 8.51 -9.22 8.28
C PHE A 19 9.85 -9.09 7.52
N PRO A 20 10.84 -9.95 7.83
CA PRO A 20 12.19 -9.84 7.26
C PRO A 20 12.26 -10.06 5.74
N ALA A 21 11.19 -10.58 5.14
CA ALA A 21 11.09 -10.79 3.69
C ALA A 21 10.59 -9.55 2.93
N VAL A 22 10.10 -8.52 3.62
CA VAL A 22 9.58 -7.29 3.00
C VAL A 22 10.72 -6.28 2.87
N ASP A 23 10.86 -5.71 1.67
CA ASP A 23 11.81 -4.63 1.43
C ASP A 23 11.20 -3.28 1.85
N PHE A 24 11.78 -2.68 2.89
CA PHE A 24 11.40 -1.35 3.40
C PHE A 24 12.35 -0.24 2.94
N SER A 25 13.33 -0.52 2.07
CA SER A 25 14.38 0.42 1.65
C SER A 25 13.86 1.70 0.99
N LEU A 26 12.63 1.68 0.47
CA LEU A 26 11.99 2.83 -0.17
C LEU A 26 11.24 3.74 0.82
N ILE A 27 11.18 3.38 2.12
CA ILE A 27 10.60 4.24 3.16
C ILE A 27 11.71 5.11 3.76
N GLU A 28 11.54 6.43 3.70
CA GLU A 28 12.58 7.39 4.07
C GLU A 28 12.72 7.63 5.58
N SER A 29 11.70 7.35 6.38
CA SER A 29 11.68 7.68 7.81
C SER A 29 11.32 6.52 8.69
N GLU A 30 12.08 6.35 9.77
CA GLU A 30 11.84 5.32 10.79
C GLU A 30 10.40 5.36 11.31
N GLU A 31 9.97 6.52 11.78
CA GLU A 31 8.63 6.77 12.30
C GLU A 31 7.63 7.24 11.23
N ASP A 32 6.34 7.17 11.55
CA ASP A 32 5.26 7.72 10.71
C ASP A 32 5.16 9.25 10.85
N LYS A 33 5.78 9.97 9.92
CA LYS A 33 5.74 11.44 9.85
C LYS A 33 4.41 12.00 9.34
N LEU A 34 3.59 11.19 8.67
CA LEU A 34 2.34 11.65 8.07
C LEU A 34 1.17 11.56 9.06
N TRP A 35 1.28 10.70 10.07
CA TRP A 35 0.32 10.65 11.15
C TRP A 35 0.52 11.81 12.14
N LYS A 36 -0.59 12.48 12.50
CA LYS A 36 -0.62 13.58 13.46
C LYS A 36 -1.64 13.26 14.56
N ALA A 37 -1.29 13.51 15.82
CA ALA A 37 -2.15 13.19 16.96
C ALA A 37 -3.46 14.01 16.96
N ASP A 38 -3.38 15.29 16.63
CA ASP A 38 -4.51 16.21 16.82
C ASP A 38 -5.21 16.61 15.52
N VAL A 39 -4.62 16.27 14.36
CA VAL A 39 -5.08 16.75 13.06
C VAL A 39 -5.37 15.58 12.13
N ARG A 40 -6.61 15.52 11.66
CA ARG A 40 -7.01 14.59 10.61
C ARG A 40 -6.62 15.17 9.25
N GLU A 41 -5.94 14.37 8.43
CA GLU A 41 -5.68 14.67 7.02
C GLU A 41 -6.99 14.95 6.28
N THR A 42 -7.03 16.02 5.49
CA THR A 42 -8.23 16.37 4.72
C THR A 42 -8.38 15.48 3.48
N ILE A 43 -9.56 15.52 2.85
CA ILE A 43 -9.80 14.78 1.60
C ILE A 43 -8.90 15.30 0.47
N GLU A 44 -8.63 16.61 0.44
CA GLU A 44 -7.77 17.26 -0.53
C GLU A 44 -6.30 16.85 -0.34
N GLU A 45 -5.81 16.83 0.90
CA GLU A 45 -4.47 16.36 1.24
C GLU A 45 -4.28 14.88 0.85
N LEU A 46 -5.29 14.05 1.16
CA LEU A 46 -5.31 12.63 0.80
C LEU A 46 -5.30 12.45 -0.72
N ALA A 47 -6.14 13.16 -1.46
CA ALA A 47 -6.16 13.10 -2.91
C ALA A 47 -4.84 13.57 -3.53
N ALA A 48 -4.23 14.63 -2.99
CA ALA A 48 -2.92 15.09 -3.42
C ALA A 48 -1.82 14.05 -3.16
N ARG A 49 -1.87 13.36 -2.00
CA ARG A 49 -0.97 12.25 -1.68
C ARG A 49 -1.18 11.06 -2.62
N GLY A 50 -2.43 10.72 -2.93
CA GLY A 50 -2.79 9.70 -3.91
C GLY A 50 -2.22 9.99 -5.30
N LYS A 51 -2.31 11.24 -5.77
CA LYS A 51 -1.70 11.66 -7.04
C LYS A 51 -0.18 11.51 -7.05
N ARG A 52 0.50 11.91 -5.96
CA ARG A 52 1.95 11.70 -5.82
C ARG A 52 2.32 10.22 -5.86
N PHE A 53 1.52 9.38 -5.21
CA PHE A 53 1.69 7.92 -5.23
C PHE A 53 1.56 7.36 -6.65
N LEU A 54 0.54 7.75 -7.42
CA LEU A 54 0.38 7.29 -8.80
C LEU A 54 1.49 7.81 -9.74
N ASN A 55 1.95 9.05 -9.55
CA ASN A 55 3.10 9.57 -10.30
C ASN A 55 4.38 8.79 -9.98
N TRP A 56 4.58 8.40 -8.71
CA TRP A 56 5.70 7.53 -8.32
C TRP A 56 5.53 6.12 -8.89
N LEU A 57 4.32 5.57 -8.88
CA LEU A 57 4.01 4.27 -9.48
C LEU A 57 4.39 4.26 -10.97
N TRP A 58 4.26 5.40 -11.64
CA TRP A 58 4.65 5.58 -13.04
C TRP A 58 6.15 5.45 -13.31
N THR A 59 6.99 5.72 -12.31
CA THR A 59 8.46 5.63 -12.48
C THR A 59 8.97 4.21 -12.23
N ARG A 60 8.08 3.29 -11.87
CA ARG A 60 8.40 1.89 -11.63
C ARG A 60 8.70 1.17 -12.93
N LYS A 61 9.70 0.29 -12.89
CA LYS A 61 10.09 -0.57 -14.03
C LYS A 61 9.18 -1.78 -14.17
N GLU A 62 8.44 -2.12 -13.11
CA GLU A 62 7.54 -3.26 -13.03
C GLU A 62 6.27 -2.98 -13.86
N LYS A 63 5.83 -3.96 -14.67
CA LYS A 63 4.62 -3.83 -15.52
C LYS A 63 3.32 -4.18 -14.80
N GLU A 64 3.39 -5.16 -13.90
CA GLU A 64 2.25 -5.65 -13.13
C GLU A 64 2.53 -5.39 -11.65
N ILE A 65 1.75 -4.49 -11.04
CA ILE A 65 1.95 -4.07 -9.66
C ILE A 65 0.66 -4.31 -8.89
N ALA A 66 0.77 -5.11 -7.81
CA ALA A 66 -0.31 -5.29 -6.86
C ALA A 66 -0.24 -4.21 -5.78
N ILE A 67 -1.35 -3.51 -5.55
CA ILE A 67 -1.46 -2.47 -4.53
C ILE A 67 -2.43 -2.97 -3.45
N VAL A 68 -1.93 -3.14 -2.23
CA VAL A 68 -2.75 -3.53 -1.07
C VAL A 68 -2.94 -2.30 -0.19
N THR A 69 -4.18 -1.84 -0.06
CA THR A 69 -4.52 -0.62 0.68
C THR A 69 -6.00 -0.59 1.08
N HIS A 70 -6.44 0.50 1.69
CA HIS A 70 -7.82 0.71 2.11
C HIS A 70 -8.70 1.27 0.98
N SER A 71 -9.97 0.85 0.96
CA SER A 71 -10.96 1.28 -0.04
C SER A 71 -11.15 2.79 -0.09
N VAL A 72 -11.12 3.47 1.06
CA VAL A 72 -11.27 4.94 1.17
C VAL A 72 -10.10 5.68 0.51
N PHE A 73 -8.87 5.15 0.63
CA PHE A 73 -7.71 5.76 0.00
C PHE A 73 -7.81 5.67 -1.53
N LEU A 74 -8.15 4.49 -2.07
CA LEU A 74 -8.35 4.31 -3.51
C LEU A 74 -9.50 5.16 -4.03
N PHE A 75 -10.65 5.16 -3.34
CA PHE A 75 -11.82 5.92 -3.75
C PHE A 75 -11.53 7.40 -3.94
N HIS A 76 -10.95 8.07 -2.94
CA HIS A 76 -10.64 9.50 -3.06
C HIS A 76 -9.53 9.78 -4.07
N THR A 77 -8.52 8.92 -4.15
CA THR A 77 -7.42 9.06 -5.12
C THR A 77 -7.90 8.95 -6.56
N LEU A 78 -8.67 7.90 -6.87
CA LEU A 78 -9.20 7.63 -8.21
C LEU A 78 -10.28 8.63 -8.62
N ASN A 79 -11.14 9.06 -7.68
CA ASN A 79 -12.10 10.14 -7.92
C ASN A 79 -11.43 11.45 -8.33
N ALA A 80 -10.22 11.72 -7.82
CA ALA A 80 -9.47 12.92 -8.19
C ALA A 80 -8.89 12.88 -9.62
N LEU A 81 -8.96 11.73 -10.29
CA LEU A 81 -8.53 11.50 -11.68
C LEU A 81 -9.70 11.31 -12.66
N GLN A 82 -10.94 11.30 -12.16
CA GLN A 82 -12.14 10.95 -12.92
C GLN A 82 -12.36 11.78 -14.19
N ASN A 83 -11.87 13.03 -14.23
CA ASN A 83 -12.11 13.96 -15.33
C ASN A 83 -11.33 13.59 -16.60
N GLU A 84 -10.36 12.70 -16.48
CA GLU A 84 -9.48 12.26 -17.58
C GLU A 84 -9.96 10.95 -18.22
N CYS A 85 -11.04 10.35 -17.69
CA CYS A 85 -11.51 9.01 -18.04
C CYS A 85 -12.82 9.03 -18.84
N HIS A 86 -13.04 7.99 -19.65
CA HIS A 86 -14.33 7.73 -20.30
C HIS A 86 -15.43 7.53 -19.23
N PRO A 87 -16.69 7.94 -19.46
CA PRO A 87 -17.77 7.81 -18.46
C PRO A 87 -17.93 6.41 -17.85
N ASP A 88 -17.72 5.36 -18.65
CA ASP A 88 -17.80 3.97 -18.16
C ASP A 88 -16.65 3.63 -17.20
N VAL A 89 -15.42 4.05 -17.54
CA VAL A 89 -14.24 3.89 -16.67
C VAL A 89 -14.43 4.68 -15.39
N LYS A 90 -14.96 5.90 -15.51
CA LYS A 90 -15.30 6.76 -14.37
C LYS A 90 -16.24 6.03 -13.40
N LYS A 91 -17.33 5.43 -13.89
CA LYS A 91 -18.26 4.68 -13.03
C LYS A 91 -17.58 3.56 -12.26
N GLU A 92 -16.64 2.87 -12.89
CA GLU A 92 -15.89 1.78 -12.27
C GLU A 92 -14.90 2.29 -11.22
N ILE A 93 -13.98 3.20 -11.58
CA ILE A 93 -12.92 3.67 -10.67
C ILE A 93 -13.46 4.49 -9.48
N CYS A 94 -14.63 5.10 -9.64
CA CYS A 94 -15.29 5.90 -8.61
C CYS A 94 -16.14 5.06 -7.64
N SER A 95 -16.21 3.74 -7.79
CA SER A 95 -16.94 2.87 -6.87
C SER A 95 -16.07 2.44 -5.69
N HIS A 96 -16.69 2.27 -4.51
CA HIS A 96 -16.00 1.71 -3.35
C HIS A 96 -15.63 0.25 -3.58
N PHE A 97 -14.46 -0.13 -3.08
CA PHE A 97 -14.00 -1.51 -3.04
C PHE A 97 -14.60 -2.22 -1.81
N ALA A 98 -15.11 -3.43 -2.00
CA ALA A 98 -15.47 -4.34 -0.92
C ALA A 98 -14.22 -4.88 -0.19
N ASN A 99 -14.44 -5.51 0.97
CA ASN A 99 -13.32 -6.11 1.71
C ASN A 99 -12.65 -7.22 0.88
N CYS A 100 -11.32 -7.17 0.79
CA CYS A 100 -10.51 -8.07 -0.03
C CYS A 100 -10.89 -8.10 -1.53
N GLU A 101 -11.58 -7.06 -2.03
CA GLU A 101 -11.88 -6.96 -3.46
C GLU A 101 -10.58 -6.71 -4.26
N LEU A 102 -10.36 -7.55 -5.28
CA LEU A 102 -9.33 -7.34 -6.28
C LEU A 102 -9.95 -6.70 -7.52
N ARG A 103 -9.40 -5.56 -7.94
CA ARG A 103 -9.73 -4.93 -9.23
C ARG A 103 -8.46 -4.67 -10.02
N SER A 104 -8.43 -5.14 -11.25
CA SER A 104 -7.34 -4.90 -12.18
C SER A 104 -7.60 -3.61 -12.96
N MET A 105 -6.59 -2.75 -13.05
CA MET A 105 -6.66 -1.50 -13.81
C MET A 105 -5.44 -1.39 -14.72
N VAL A 106 -5.65 -0.83 -15.92
CA VAL A 106 -4.56 -0.53 -16.85
C VAL A 106 -4.37 0.97 -16.88
N ILE A 107 -3.17 1.43 -16.55
CA ILE A 107 -2.78 2.83 -16.64
C ILE A 107 -1.92 2.95 -17.91
N VAL A 108 -2.24 3.91 -18.79
CA VAL A 108 -1.67 4.00 -20.14
C VAL A 108 -0.90 5.31 -20.33
N ASP A 109 0.36 5.20 -20.77
CA ASP A 109 1.14 6.36 -21.19
C ASP A 109 0.73 6.82 -22.57
N ARG A 110 0.12 7.99 -22.65
CA ARG A 110 -0.23 8.61 -23.93
C ARG A 110 0.96 9.30 -24.59
N SER A 111 2.09 9.47 -23.89
CA SER A 111 3.28 10.16 -24.39
C SER A 111 4.20 9.30 -25.26
N MET A 112 3.98 7.97 -25.35
CA MET A 112 4.71 7.04 -26.24
C MET A 112 6.25 7.07 -26.08
N LEU A 113 6.75 7.44 -24.90
CA LEU A 113 8.18 7.50 -24.59
C LEU A 113 8.61 6.23 -23.84
N GLY A 114 8.82 5.10 -24.53
CA GLY A 114 9.49 3.96 -23.89
C GLY A 114 9.42 2.64 -24.64
N SER A 115 10.59 2.10 -25.00
CA SER A 115 10.77 0.70 -25.39
C SER A 115 11.50 -0.03 -24.26
N ASP A 116 10.77 -0.47 -23.24
CA ASP A 116 11.40 -1.02 -22.04
C ASP A 116 11.44 -2.55 -21.99
N THR A 117 12.60 -3.05 -21.56
CA THR A 117 12.89 -4.47 -21.31
C THR A 117 12.25 -4.94 -20.00
N TRP A 118 11.73 -6.17 -20.01
CA TRP A 118 10.93 -6.76 -18.93
C TRP A 118 11.76 -7.04 -17.67
N VAL A 119 11.25 -6.62 -16.51
CA VAL A 119 11.80 -6.97 -15.19
C VAL A 119 10.66 -7.31 -14.23
N THR A 120 10.80 -8.41 -13.50
CA THR A 120 10.04 -8.74 -12.29
C THR A 120 11.02 -8.77 -11.10
N ASP A 121 10.62 -8.22 -9.97
CA ASP A 121 11.34 -8.30 -8.69
C ASP A 121 10.99 -9.57 -7.89
N TYR A 122 9.94 -10.28 -8.30
CA TYR A 122 9.52 -11.52 -7.70
C TYR A 122 10.31 -12.71 -8.27
N SER A 123 11.29 -13.19 -7.51
CA SER A 123 12.13 -14.33 -7.91
C SER A 123 11.42 -15.69 -7.95
N GLY A 124 10.09 -15.75 -7.72
CA GLY A 124 9.31 -16.99 -7.76
C GLY A 124 9.56 -17.94 -6.59
N LYS A 125 10.28 -17.51 -5.55
CA LYS A 125 10.62 -18.35 -4.40
C LYS A 125 9.55 -18.25 -3.32
N ILE A 126 9.19 -19.40 -2.74
CA ILE A 126 8.46 -19.46 -1.47
C ILE A 126 9.31 -18.71 -0.43
N PRO A 127 8.75 -17.73 0.31
CA PRO A 127 9.46 -17.06 1.38
C PRO A 127 10.05 -18.10 2.33
N LYS A 128 11.32 -17.97 2.71
CA LYS A 128 11.92 -18.80 3.77
C LYS A 128 11.43 -18.32 5.14
N GLY A 129 10.13 -18.37 5.36
CA GLY A 129 9.49 -18.21 6.66
C GLY A 129 8.82 -19.52 7.03
N SER A 130 8.78 -19.86 8.31
CA SER A 130 7.93 -20.95 8.75
C SER A 130 6.48 -20.53 8.50
N ASP A 131 5.76 -21.27 7.66
CA ASP A 131 4.31 -21.14 7.47
C ASP A 131 3.60 -21.61 8.76
N LEU A 132 3.77 -20.86 9.85
CA LEU A 132 3.05 -21.10 11.09
C LEU A 132 1.68 -20.43 10.96
N PRO A 133 0.58 -21.19 11.14
CA PRO A 133 -0.74 -20.61 11.29
C PRO A 133 -0.71 -19.60 12.44
N SER A 134 -1.43 -18.49 12.30
CA SER A 134 -1.52 -17.45 13.34
C SER A 134 -2.06 -17.94 14.70
N GLU A 135 -2.57 -19.18 14.77
CA GLU A 135 -3.01 -19.85 16.00
C GLU A 135 -1.87 -20.48 16.82
N ALA A 136 -0.64 -20.53 16.33
CA ALA A 136 0.47 -21.21 17.02
C ALA A 136 1.24 -20.33 18.04
N VAL A 137 0.70 -19.19 18.46
CA VAL A 137 1.27 -18.42 19.58
C VAL A 137 0.81 -19.07 20.88
N VAL A 138 1.59 -20.06 21.35
CA VAL A 138 1.43 -20.61 22.70
C VAL A 138 2.08 -19.62 23.67
N ASP A 139 1.27 -19.05 24.56
CA ASP A 139 1.65 -18.12 25.62
C ASP A 139 2.51 -18.86 26.66
N ASP A 140 3.82 -18.65 26.62
CA ASP A 140 4.77 -19.29 27.54
C ASP A 140 4.95 -18.42 28.80
N ASN A 141 3.87 -18.27 29.56
CA ASN A 141 3.86 -17.61 30.87
C ASN A 141 3.60 -18.63 32.00
N ASN A 142 4.47 -19.63 32.14
CA ASN A 142 4.44 -20.48 33.33
C ASN A 142 5.84 -20.79 33.88
N ILE A 143 6.55 -19.74 34.33
CA ILE A 143 7.66 -19.92 35.26
C ILE A 143 7.08 -20.08 36.66
N LYS A 144 7.00 -21.34 37.11
CA LYS A 144 6.88 -21.67 38.54
C LYS A 144 8.18 -21.24 39.24
N VAL A 145 8.04 -20.45 40.30
CA VAL A 145 9.11 -20.20 41.27
C VAL A 145 8.74 -20.97 42.53
N GLU A 146 9.60 -21.90 42.94
CA GLU A 146 9.62 -22.52 44.28
C GLU A 146 9.88 -21.47 45.37
#